data_AF-A0A0G1EZU7-F1
#
_entry.id   AF-A0A0G1EZU7-F1
#
_cell.length_a   1.000
_cell.length_b   1.000
_cell.length_c   1.000
_cell.angle_alpha   90.00
_cell.angle_beta   90.00
_cell.angle_gamma   90.00
#
_symmetry.space_group_name_H-M   'P 1'
#
loop_
_entity.id
_entity.type
_entity.pdbx_description
1 polymer ?
#
loop_
_entity_poly.entity_id
_entity_poly.type
_entity_poly.pdbx_seq_one_letter_code
_entity_poly.pdbx_strand_id
1 'polypeptide(L)'
;MRSQQEVDTTLQNPIFSNEGSDSQSQLPFGFANRTERMGSSAIREILKLTESPDVISFAGGLPAPESFPTKLLPTLEQEARRRYGGTILQYGTTEGFLPLRKAAVGMLQERGVWVNSLEEVRITSGSQQALDLLGKILINRGARVIVESPTYLGALQ
;
A
#
# COMPACT_ATOMS: atom_id res chain seq x y z
N MET A 1 25.00 -38.89 39.18
CA MET A 1 23.87 -37.95 39.41
C MET A 1 23.85 -36.90 38.31
N ARG A 2 23.03 -37.12 37.28
CA ARG A 2 22.23 -36.15 36.51
C ARG A 2 21.85 -36.84 35.19
N SER A 3 20.56 -37.00 35.05
CA SER A 3 19.85 -37.76 34.03
C SER A 3 20.07 -37.20 32.63
N GLN A 4 20.27 -38.09 31.68
CA GLN A 4 19.93 -37.85 30.28
C GLN A 4 18.42 -37.64 30.21
N GLN A 5 17.98 -36.52 29.66
CA GLN A 5 16.61 -36.35 29.19
C GLN A 5 16.66 -36.37 27.66
N GLU A 6 15.92 -37.32 27.11
CA GLU A 6 15.66 -37.53 25.70
C GLU A 6 15.10 -36.25 25.06
N VAL A 7 15.68 -35.86 23.93
CA VAL A 7 15.08 -34.87 23.04
C VAL A 7 14.10 -35.64 22.16
N ASP A 8 12.83 -35.55 22.51
CA ASP A 8 11.70 -36.11 21.77
C ASP A 8 11.56 -35.36 20.42
N THR A 9 12.17 -35.91 19.37
CA THR A 9 12.04 -35.45 17.98
C THR A 9 10.75 -35.97 17.35
N THR A 10 9.60 -35.46 17.83
CA THR A 10 8.31 -35.74 17.21
C THR A 10 7.51 -34.44 16.99
N LEU A 11 7.94 -33.64 16.01
CA LEU A 11 7.10 -32.65 15.34
C LEU A 11 7.05 -32.98 13.84
N GLN A 12 6.47 -34.14 13.53
CA GLN A 12 5.85 -34.35 12.22
C GLN A 12 4.51 -33.60 12.25
N ASN A 13 4.44 -32.49 11.50
CA ASN A 13 3.21 -31.77 11.23
C ASN A 13 2.59 -32.39 9.96
N PRO A 14 1.51 -33.18 10.02
CA PRO A 14 0.81 -33.64 8.83
C PRO A 14 -0.41 -32.73 8.65
N ILE A 15 -0.23 -31.56 8.04
CA ILE A 15 -1.35 -30.68 7.69
C ILE A 15 -1.38 -30.47 6.18
N PHE A 16 -1.42 -31.55 5.41
CA PHE A 16 -1.99 -31.55 4.05
C PHE A 16 -2.52 -32.95 3.73
N SER A 17 -3.62 -33.32 4.38
CA SER A 17 -4.50 -34.37 3.90
C SER A 17 -5.87 -33.73 3.70
N ASN A 18 -6.21 -33.53 2.43
CA ASN A 18 -7.41 -32.86 1.97
C ASN A 18 -8.52 -33.92 1.80
N GLU A 19 -9.51 -33.95 2.69
CA GLU A 19 -10.82 -34.54 2.40
C GLU A 19 -11.94 -33.66 2.97
N GLY A 20 -13.01 -33.54 2.19
CA GLY A 20 -13.95 -32.43 2.24
C GLY A 20 -14.98 -32.47 3.37
N SER A 21 -15.38 -31.29 3.82
CA SER A 21 -16.77 -30.82 3.92
C SER A 21 -16.77 -29.43 4.54
N ASP A 22 -17.55 -28.52 3.95
CA ASP A 22 -17.66 -27.10 4.32
C ASP A 22 -17.91 -26.90 5.82
N SER A 23 -16.85 -26.59 6.55
CA SER A 23 -16.93 -25.84 7.80
C SER A 23 -16.08 -24.59 7.60
N GLN A 24 -16.74 -23.43 7.55
CA GLN A 24 -16.03 -22.17 7.69
C GLN A 24 -15.36 -22.20 9.08
N SER A 25 -14.08 -22.52 9.11
CA SER A 25 -13.30 -22.60 10.33
C SER A 25 -13.27 -21.20 10.96
N GLN A 26 -14.12 -21.01 11.99
CA GLN A 26 -14.04 -19.82 12.82
C GLN A 26 -12.66 -19.81 13.46
N LEU A 27 -11.89 -18.76 13.17
CA LEU A 27 -10.59 -18.56 13.79
C LEU A 27 -10.77 -18.58 15.32
N PRO A 28 -9.82 -19.16 16.08
CA PRO A 28 -9.93 -19.31 17.53
C PRO A 28 -9.90 -17.98 18.31
N PHE A 29 -9.90 -16.84 17.62
CA PHE A 29 -9.96 -15.49 18.15
C PHE A 29 -10.81 -14.59 17.25
N GLY A 30 -11.50 -13.63 17.86
CA GLY A 30 -12.27 -12.62 17.14
C GLY A 30 -11.38 -11.61 16.41
N PHE A 31 -11.86 -11.10 15.28
CA PHE A 31 -11.21 -9.95 14.65
C PHE A 31 -11.40 -8.68 15.48
N ALA A 32 -10.49 -7.71 15.31
CA ALA A 32 -10.65 -6.40 15.97
C ALA A 32 -11.91 -5.69 15.44
N ASN A 33 -12.68 -5.00 16.28
CA ASN A 33 -13.95 -4.35 15.91
C ASN A 33 -13.86 -3.42 14.68
N ARG A 34 -12.69 -2.84 14.39
CA ARG A 34 -12.48 -2.01 13.19
C ARG A 34 -12.66 -2.79 11.88
N THR A 35 -12.43 -4.09 11.90
CA THR A 35 -12.57 -4.98 10.74
C THR A 35 -14.03 -5.13 10.30
N GLU A 36 -15.00 -4.95 11.19
CA GLU A 36 -16.43 -4.96 10.84
C GLU A 36 -16.79 -3.88 9.81
N ARG A 37 -15.99 -2.81 9.73
CA ARG A 37 -16.18 -1.70 8.79
C ARG A 37 -15.30 -1.80 7.55
N MET A 38 -14.43 -2.80 7.47
CA MET A 38 -13.60 -3.03 6.28
C MET A 38 -14.47 -3.71 5.21
N GLY A 39 -15.00 -2.92 4.28
CA GLY A 39 -15.80 -3.39 3.15
C GLY A 39 -14.97 -3.71 1.90
N SER A 40 -15.61 -4.29 0.88
CA SER A 40 -14.99 -4.43 -0.44
C SER A 40 -14.73 -3.06 -1.08
N SER A 41 -13.61 -2.94 -1.80
CA SER A 41 -13.31 -1.70 -2.51
C SER A 41 -14.21 -1.57 -3.73
N ALA A 42 -15.09 -0.57 -3.75
CA ALA A 42 -15.93 -0.31 -4.90
C ALA A 42 -15.10 0.08 -6.14
N ILE A 43 -13.92 0.71 -5.95
CA ILE A 43 -12.95 0.92 -7.03
C ILE A 43 -12.50 -0.43 -7.62
N ARG A 44 -12.14 -1.40 -6.78
CA ARG A 44 -11.73 -2.72 -7.23
C ARG A 44 -12.83 -3.45 -7.99
N GLU A 45 -14.08 -3.37 -7.52
CA GLU A 45 -15.21 -3.99 -8.23
C GLU A 45 -15.45 -3.35 -9.61
N ILE A 46 -15.33 -2.02 -9.72
CA ILE A 46 -15.40 -1.32 -11.02
C ILE A 46 -14.25 -1.76 -11.95
N LEU A 47 -13.03 -1.91 -11.42
CA LEU A 47 -11.88 -2.32 -12.22
C LEU A 47 -12.02 -3.75 -12.78
N LYS A 48 -12.63 -4.69 -12.05
CA LYS A 48 -12.91 -6.03 -12.60
C LYS A 48 -13.78 -5.97 -13.87
N LEU A 49 -14.72 -5.03 -13.93
CA LEU A 49 -15.58 -4.85 -15.11
C LEU A 49 -14.80 -4.28 -16.30
N THR A 50 -13.71 -3.55 -16.07
CA THR A 50 -12.87 -3.00 -17.15
C THR A 50 -12.06 -4.05 -17.89
N GLU A 51 -11.87 -5.22 -17.28
CA GLU A 51 -11.14 -6.35 -17.86
C GLU A 51 -12.05 -7.32 -18.63
N SER A 52 -13.37 -7.07 -18.66
CA SER A 52 -14.30 -7.90 -19.40
C SER A 52 -14.18 -7.64 -20.91
N PRO A 53 -13.91 -8.66 -21.74
CA PRO A 53 -13.68 -8.48 -23.18
C PRO A 53 -14.91 -7.96 -23.93
N ASP A 54 -16.12 -8.17 -23.38
CA ASP A 54 -17.38 -7.73 -23.97
C ASP A 54 -17.77 -6.30 -23.54
N VAL A 55 -16.93 -5.60 -22.76
CA VAL A 55 -17.23 -4.29 -22.18
C VAL A 55 -16.20 -3.26 -22.64
N ILE A 56 -16.68 -2.19 -23.27
CA ILE A 56 -15.89 -0.97 -23.47
C ILE A 56 -16.08 -0.09 -22.23
N SER A 57 -15.09 -0.10 -21.33
CA SER A 57 -15.17 0.64 -20.07
C SER A 57 -14.59 2.04 -20.17
N PHE A 58 -15.42 3.05 -19.90
CA PHE A 58 -14.99 4.44 -19.66
C PHE A 58 -14.85 4.77 -18.16
N ALA A 59 -15.05 3.79 -17.28
CA ALA A 59 -15.08 3.98 -15.83
C ALA A 59 -13.70 3.86 -15.16
N GLY A 60 -12.70 3.33 -15.87
CA GLY A 60 -11.36 3.12 -15.35
C GLY A 60 -10.57 4.42 -15.28
N GLY A 61 -10.05 4.77 -14.09
CA GLY A 61 -9.06 5.83 -13.88
C GLY A 61 -7.62 5.36 -14.09
N LEU A 62 -7.40 4.31 -14.89
CA LEU A 62 -6.09 3.70 -15.09
C LEU A 62 -5.35 4.39 -16.26
N PRO A 63 -4.07 4.74 -16.10
CA PRO A 63 -3.27 5.21 -17.21
C PRO A 63 -3.08 4.11 -18.26
N ALA A 64 -3.01 4.52 -19.53
CA ALA A 64 -2.77 3.60 -20.63
C ALA A 64 -1.39 2.92 -20.50
N PRO A 65 -1.27 1.59 -20.61
CA PRO A 65 0.01 0.89 -20.45
C PRO A 65 1.13 1.40 -21.36
N GLU A 66 0.80 1.79 -22.59
CA GLU A 66 1.70 2.36 -23.58
C GLU A 66 2.23 3.76 -23.23
N SER A 67 1.56 4.46 -22.30
CA SER A 67 2.04 5.74 -21.78
C SER A 67 3.21 5.58 -20.79
N PHE A 68 3.42 4.37 -20.27
CA PHE A 68 4.53 4.13 -19.36
C PHE A 68 5.87 4.16 -20.08
N PRO A 69 6.90 4.82 -19.52
CA PRO A 69 8.19 5.00 -20.16
C PRO A 69 9.07 3.74 -20.03
N THR A 70 8.56 2.60 -20.48
CA THR A 70 9.17 1.26 -20.29
C THR A 70 10.60 1.16 -20.84
N LYS A 71 10.89 1.86 -21.95
CA LYS A 71 12.24 1.93 -22.53
C LYS A 71 13.23 2.75 -21.70
N LEU A 72 12.73 3.72 -20.93
CA LEU A 72 13.55 4.61 -20.11
C LEU A 72 13.88 4.02 -18.74
N LEU A 73 12.97 3.21 -18.17
CA LEU A 73 13.11 2.65 -16.82
C LEU A 73 14.45 1.92 -16.59
N PRO A 74 14.95 1.03 -17.49
CA PRO A 74 16.24 0.37 -17.26
C PRO A 74 17.42 1.35 -17.18
N THR A 75 17.37 2.42 -17.99
CA THR A 75 18.42 3.45 -17.99
C THR A 75 18.42 4.22 -16.67
N LEU A 76 17.23 4.59 -16.17
CA LEU A 76 17.08 5.29 -14.89
C LEU A 76 17.50 4.42 -13.70
N GLU A 77 17.18 3.13 -13.74
CA GLU A 77 17.60 2.18 -12.71
C GLU A 77 19.13 2.04 -12.67
N GLN A 78 19.77 1.88 -13.84
CA GLN A 78 21.22 1.81 -13.94
C GLN A 78 21.88 3.10 -13.42
N GLU A 79 21.31 4.26 -13.76
CA GLU A 79 21.80 5.55 -13.28
C GLU A 79 21.68 5.70 -11.76
N ALA A 80 20.52 5.34 -11.20
CA ALA A 80 20.29 5.36 -9.77
C ALA A 80 21.30 4.45 -9.04
N ARG A 81 21.53 3.24 -9.57
CA ARG A 81 22.51 2.30 -9.02
C ARG A 81 23.93 2.84 -9.11
N ARG A 82 24.32 3.46 -10.23
CA ARG A 82 25.64 4.09 -10.39
C ARG A 82 25.84 5.22 -9.39
N ARG A 83 24.82 6.07 -9.19
CA ARG A 83 24.91 7.28 -8.37
C ARG A 83 24.84 6.99 -6.87
N TYR A 84 24.03 6.03 -6.46
CA TYR A 84 23.70 5.81 -5.06
C TYR A 84 24.13 4.42 -4.54
N GLY A 85 24.62 3.53 -5.41
CA GLY A 85 25.11 2.21 -5.04
C GLY A 85 24.05 1.36 -4.35
N GLY A 86 24.47 0.55 -3.37
CA GLY A 86 23.56 -0.31 -2.60
C GLY A 86 22.63 0.43 -1.63
N THR A 87 22.84 1.73 -1.40
CA THR A 87 22.02 2.50 -0.43
C THR A 87 20.55 2.58 -0.82
N ILE A 88 20.24 2.50 -2.13
CA ILE A 88 18.85 2.50 -2.64
C ILE A 88 18.08 1.21 -2.29
N LEU A 89 18.80 0.14 -1.91
CA LEU A 89 18.22 -1.15 -1.53
C LEU A 89 18.25 -1.40 -0.01
N GLN A 90 18.85 -0.49 0.75
CA GLN A 90 18.95 -0.60 2.21
C GLN A 90 17.78 0.12 2.87
N TYR A 91 17.51 -0.22 4.13
CA TYR A 91 16.66 0.59 4.99
C TYR A 91 17.08 2.07 4.98
N GLY A 92 16.08 2.94 4.93
CA GLY A 92 16.26 4.39 4.95
C GLY A 92 15.48 5.05 6.07
N THR A 93 15.53 6.38 6.10
CA THR A 93 14.76 7.22 7.02
C THR A 93 13.26 7.16 6.69
N THR A 94 12.40 7.22 7.71
CA THR A 94 10.94 7.15 7.55
C THR A 94 10.37 8.24 6.65
N GLU A 95 11.02 9.40 6.62
CA GLU A 95 10.61 10.54 5.80
C GLU A 95 10.73 10.29 4.30
N GLY A 96 11.52 9.29 3.90
CA GLY A 96 11.80 8.91 2.53
C GLY A 96 13.20 9.29 2.04
N PHE A 97 13.57 8.71 0.90
CA PHE A 97 14.88 8.89 0.28
C PHE A 97 15.17 10.36 -0.03
N LEU A 98 16.25 10.91 0.57
CA LEU A 98 16.54 12.35 0.54
C LEU A 98 16.62 12.95 -0.88
N PRO A 99 17.29 12.31 -1.87
CA PRO A 99 17.29 12.83 -3.24
C PRO A 99 15.89 12.94 -3.86
N LEU A 100 15.00 11.99 -3.57
CA LEU A 100 13.61 12.03 -4.04
C LEU A 100 12.83 13.17 -3.37
N ARG A 101 13.00 13.37 -2.07
CA ARG A 101 12.37 14.48 -1.34
C ARG A 101 12.79 15.84 -1.90
N LYS A 102 14.08 16.03 -2.20
CA LYS A 102 14.58 17.26 -2.83
C LYS A 102 13.98 17.48 -4.23
N ALA A 103 13.91 16.43 -5.04
CA ALA A 103 13.27 16.51 -6.35
C ALA A 103 11.78 16.86 -6.25
N ALA A 104 11.06 16.28 -5.28
CA ALA A 104 9.66 16.59 -5.03
C ALA A 104 9.45 18.07 -4.63
N VAL A 105 10.34 18.64 -3.80
CA VAL A 105 10.29 20.07 -3.47
C VAL A 105 10.43 20.94 -4.72
N GLY A 106 11.39 20.63 -5.60
CA GLY A 106 11.55 21.36 -6.86
C GLY A 106 10.27 21.32 -7.72
N MET A 107 9.69 20.13 -7.89
CA MET A 107 8.44 19.95 -8.64
C MET A 107 7.26 20.72 -8.00
N LEU A 108 7.18 20.78 -6.67
CA LEU A 108 6.14 21.54 -5.96
C LEU A 108 6.32 23.04 -6.15
N GLN A 109 7.55 23.54 -6.06
CA GLN A 109 7.87 24.96 -6.27
C GLN A 109 7.57 25.41 -7.70
N GLU A 110 7.87 24.59 -8.70
CA GLU A 110 7.49 24.83 -10.11
C GLU A 110 5.97 24.96 -10.29
N ARG A 111 5.18 24.35 -9.41
CA ARG A 111 3.71 24.42 -9.40
C ARG A 111 3.16 25.52 -8.47
N GLY A 112 4.03 26.39 -7.96
CA GLY A 112 3.64 27.49 -7.07
C GLY A 112 3.37 27.08 -5.62
N VAL A 113 3.76 25.86 -5.22
CA VAL A 113 3.67 25.41 -3.82
C VAL A 113 4.96 25.77 -3.10
N TRP A 114 4.86 26.68 -2.13
CA TRP A 114 5.98 27.07 -1.29
C TRP A 114 6.26 26.01 -0.22
N VAL A 115 7.53 25.61 -0.07
CA VAL A 115 8.00 24.66 0.95
C VAL A 115 9.12 25.33 1.73
N ASN A 116 8.91 25.54 3.03
CA ASN A 116 9.87 26.25 3.89
C ASN A 116 11.02 25.33 4.35
N SER A 117 10.72 24.05 4.55
CA SER A 117 11.66 23.07 5.06
C SER A 117 11.41 21.71 4.44
N LEU A 118 12.48 20.92 4.25
CA LEU A 118 12.35 19.51 3.86
C LEU A 118 11.51 18.72 4.86
N GLU A 119 11.45 19.14 6.12
CA GLU A 119 10.61 18.53 7.16
C GLU A 119 9.11 18.60 6.86
N GLU A 120 8.65 19.45 5.94
CA GLU A 120 7.26 19.50 5.49
C GLU A 120 6.95 18.43 4.43
N VAL A 121 7.97 17.76 3.87
CA VAL A 121 7.82 16.78 2.79
C VAL A 121 8.11 15.36 3.28
N ARG A 122 7.14 14.46 3.10
CA ARG A 122 7.24 13.02 3.39
C ARG A 122 6.86 12.22 2.15
N ILE A 123 7.59 11.13 1.89
CA ILE A 123 7.24 10.19 0.83
C ILE A 123 6.32 9.12 1.40
N THR A 124 5.19 8.89 0.75
CA THR A 124 4.26 7.80 1.06
C THR A 124 4.20 6.81 -0.10
N SER A 125 3.69 5.61 0.17
CA SER A 125 3.33 4.60 -0.83
C SER A 125 2.04 5.00 -1.55
N GLY A 126 2.07 6.15 -2.21
CA GLY A 126 0.92 6.77 -2.88
C GLY A 126 0.00 7.56 -1.95
N SER A 127 -0.96 8.26 -2.55
CA SER A 127 -1.89 9.16 -1.85
C SER A 127 -2.82 8.43 -0.89
N GLN A 128 -3.13 7.15 -1.15
CA GLN A 128 -4.02 6.36 -0.29
C GLN A 128 -3.43 6.12 1.11
N GLN A 129 -2.11 5.88 1.20
CA GLN A 129 -1.44 5.79 2.50
C GLN A 129 -1.47 7.14 3.23
N ALA A 130 -1.30 8.25 2.50
CA ALA A 130 -1.40 9.58 3.11
C ALA A 130 -2.79 9.83 3.71
N LEU A 131 -3.86 9.48 2.99
CA LEU A 131 -5.23 9.58 3.47
C LEU A 131 -5.49 8.70 4.71
N ASP A 132 -5.02 7.45 4.70
CA ASP A 132 -5.11 6.54 5.85
C ASP A 132 -4.40 7.09 7.09
N LEU A 133 -3.18 7.63 6.92
CA LEU A 133 -2.44 8.25 8.02
C LEU A 133 -3.14 9.50 8.56
N LEU A 134 -3.62 10.39 7.68
CA LEU A 134 -4.37 11.58 8.08
C LEU A 134 -5.63 11.20 8.85
N GLY A 135 -6.37 10.18 8.38
CA GLY A 135 -7.54 9.68 9.08
C GLY A 135 -7.22 9.16 10.48
N LYS A 136 -6.15 8.36 10.61
CA LYS A 136 -5.71 7.81 11.90
C LYS A 136 -5.24 8.87 12.89
N ILE A 137 -4.64 9.95 12.42
CA ILE A 137 -4.07 11.01 13.28
C ILE A 137 -5.14 12.04 13.65
N LEU A 138 -6.07 12.37 12.75
CA LEU A 138 -6.96 13.52 12.88
C LEU A 138 -8.42 13.16 13.18
N ILE A 139 -8.88 11.93 12.88
CA ILE A 139 -10.30 11.57 12.91
C ILE A 139 -10.58 10.59 14.05
N ASN A 140 -11.32 11.07 15.05
CA ASN A 140 -11.88 10.23 16.10
C ASN A 140 -13.19 9.58 15.67
N ARG A 141 -13.56 8.47 16.33
CA ARG A 141 -14.88 7.85 16.13
C ARG A 141 -15.99 8.86 16.39
N GLY A 142 -16.88 9.03 15.42
CA GLY A 142 -18.01 9.97 15.51
C GLY A 142 -17.68 11.41 15.10
N ALA A 143 -16.42 11.71 14.75
CA ALA A 143 -16.06 12.99 14.16
C ALA A 143 -16.75 13.19 12.81
N ARG A 144 -17.02 14.44 12.47
CA ARG A 144 -17.60 14.85 11.18
C ARG A 144 -16.48 15.33 10.27
N VAL A 145 -16.47 14.85 9.04
CA VAL A 145 -15.50 15.22 7.99
C VAL A 145 -16.28 15.85 6.85
N ILE A 146 -15.80 16.99 6.36
CA ILE A 146 -16.39 17.66 5.19
C ILE A 146 -15.68 17.13 3.95
N VAL A 147 -16.48 16.74 2.95
CA VAL A 147 -16.01 16.26 1.65
C VAL A 147 -16.83 16.91 0.54
N GLU A 148 -16.29 16.92 -0.67
CA GLU A 148 -17.00 17.39 -1.86
C GLU A 148 -18.15 16.44 -2.26
N SER A 149 -19.04 16.91 -3.13
CA SER A 149 -20.10 16.09 -3.73
C SER A 149 -20.15 16.35 -5.24
N PRO A 150 -19.64 15.43 -6.09
CA PRO A 150 -19.04 14.13 -5.75
C PRO A 150 -17.65 14.23 -5.11
N THR A 151 -17.18 13.15 -4.46
CA THR A 151 -15.83 13.04 -3.88
C THR A 151 -15.11 11.77 -4.34
N TYR A 152 -13.79 11.71 -4.10
CA TYR A 152 -12.97 10.53 -4.37
C TYR A 152 -13.33 9.38 -3.42
N LEU A 153 -13.78 8.26 -4.00
CA LEU A 153 -14.24 7.11 -3.24
C LEU A 153 -13.16 6.52 -2.31
N GLY A 154 -11.90 6.52 -2.74
CA GLY A 154 -10.79 6.03 -1.90
C GLY A 154 -10.59 6.84 -0.61
N ALA A 155 -11.04 8.11 -0.56
CA ALA A 155 -10.99 8.89 0.68
C ALA A 155 -12.12 8.55 1.67
N LEU A 156 -13.16 7.85 1.23
CA LEU A 156 -14.29 7.43 2.08
C LEU A 156 -14.14 5.99 2.60
N GLN A 157 -13.15 5.24 2.10
CA GLN A 157 -12.91 3.83 2.43
C GLN A 157 -11.82 3.65 3.48
#